data_AF-A0A8H7EII3-F1
#
_entry.id   AF-A0A8H7EII3-F1
#
_cell.length_a   1.000
_cell.length_b   1.000
_cell.length_c   1.000
_cell.angle_alpha   90.00
_cell.angle_beta   90.00
_cell.angle_gamma   90.00
#
_symmetry.space_group_name_H-M   'P 1'
#
loop_
_entity.id
_entity.type
_entity.pdbx_description
1 polymer ?
#
loop_
_entity_poly.entity_id
_entity_poly.type
_entity_poly.pdbx_seq_one_letter_code
_entity_poly.pdbx_strand_id
1 'polypeptide(L)'
;MPQDMPPTGGYSPVQYKRNLPVRGFRPAAYLFGTAALMTYGFWRVGQGIREHNELAREKMWARIHLIPALQAEEDRDQVRRHLADKAREKELLGTETKVYNSDSSTMSFFTNMLQGFASTAPIRTNSSPHTSGNVIPSQIDDEDWEIVNPHEAGVSYYDRVTLLLGPRQETCHQILLVDIPKFSKLLNKLKMLAPPRRTIHLSFIDLSMIKSYLSSQSISADAMAIEFSWMNIIKLAATADMFQDTVIEDRALAALTQKAIIAVSPSNAVSLFKEEDFAFASTYHIETGEGDKLIKTLRDIQQTDERESDIPVMKLPRAGDVRPKSKPEEVKQKVSDTKYSKSVLKDKEFSAAKKEEDDRVHPIRQPTVPPSIEALKRGDAKNFVWR
;
A
#
# COMPACT_ATOMS: atom_id res chain seq x y z
N MET A 1 -7.69 52.83 68.03
CA MET A 1 -8.05 52.67 66.62
C MET A 1 -9.45 52.07 66.58
N PRO A 2 -10.39 52.60 65.78
CA PRO A 2 -11.72 52.00 65.64
C PRO A 2 -11.58 50.58 65.07
N GLN A 3 -12.24 49.63 65.72
CA GLN A 3 -12.22 48.21 65.37
C GLN A 3 -13.21 47.97 64.22
N ASP A 4 -12.75 47.34 63.14
CA ASP A 4 -13.59 47.05 61.98
C ASP A 4 -14.63 45.99 62.36
N MET A 5 -15.90 46.31 62.19
CA MET A 5 -17.03 45.50 62.63
C MET A 5 -17.94 45.20 61.44
N PRO A 6 -18.55 44.00 61.39
CA PRO A 6 -19.49 43.69 60.32
C PRO A 6 -20.67 44.68 60.34
N PRO A 7 -21.26 44.97 59.17
CA PRO A 7 -22.42 45.85 59.09
C PRO A 7 -23.56 45.31 59.95
N THR A 8 -24.40 46.21 60.49
CA THR A 8 -25.48 45.87 61.44
C THR A 8 -26.49 44.86 60.88
N GLY A 9 -26.56 44.71 59.55
CA GLY A 9 -27.39 43.73 58.83
C GLY A 9 -26.66 42.47 58.31
N GLY A 10 -25.36 42.30 58.62
CA GLY A 10 -24.55 41.17 58.14
C GLY A 10 -24.14 41.26 56.67
N TYR A 11 -23.34 40.28 56.20
CA TYR A 11 -22.94 40.17 54.80
C TYR A 11 -23.99 39.45 53.95
N SER A 12 -24.04 39.74 52.66
CA SER A 12 -24.89 39.02 51.71
C SER A 12 -24.56 37.53 51.69
N PRO A 13 -25.56 36.64 51.51
CA PRO A 13 -25.32 35.21 51.46
C PRO A 13 -24.44 34.85 50.26
N VAL A 14 -23.27 34.29 50.55
CA VAL A 14 -22.33 33.80 49.53
C VAL A 14 -22.76 32.41 49.10
N GLN A 15 -22.91 32.19 47.79
CA GLN A 15 -23.23 30.88 47.26
C GLN A 15 -22.00 29.96 47.34
N TYR A 16 -21.93 29.16 48.39
CA TYR A 16 -20.85 28.18 48.61
C TYR A 16 -21.11 26.84 47.90
N LYS A 17 -22.32 26.62 47.37
CA LYS A 17 -22.71 25.40 46.65
C LYS A 17 -22.33 25.49 45.18
N ARG A 18 -21.88 24.36 44.61
CA ARG A 18 -21.57 24.24 43.18
C ARG A 18 -22.81 24.49 42.32
N ASN A 19 -22.74 25.46 41.41
CA ASN A 19 -23.80 25.77 40.44
C ASN A 19 -23.39 25.32 39.03
N LEU A 20 -23.41 24.01 38.78
CA LEU A 20 -23.20 23.46 37.44
C LEU A 20 -24.53 22.88 36.93
N PRO A 21 -25.27 23.61 36.08
CA PRO A 21 -26.49 23.08 35.48
C PRO A 21 -26.13 21.97 34.49
N VAL A 22 -26.79 20.81 34.61
CA VAL A 22 -26.67 19.75 33.60
C VAL A 22 -27.40 20.23 32.34
N ARG A 23 -26.62 20.62 31.33
CA ARG A 23 -27.13 21.09 30.03
C ARG A 23 -26.97 19.98 28.99
N GLY A 24 -27.95 19.85 28.10
CA GLY A 24 -27.92 18.90 26.99
C GLY A 24 -29.20 18.08 26.85
N PHE A 25 -29.30 17.33 25.75
CA PHE A 25 -30.38 16.38 25.55
C PHE A 25 -30.12 15.08 26.32
N ARG A 26 -31.18 14.29 26.53
CA ARG A 26 -31.02 12.96 27.16
C ARG A 26 -30.11 12.09 26.28
N PRO A 27 -29.25 11.23 26.85
CA PRO A 27 -28.33 10.37 26.09
C PRO A 27 -29.00 9.58 24.96
N ALA A 28 -30.24 9.12 25.18
CA ALA A 28 -31.02 8.43 24.16
C ALA A 28 -31.25 9.27 22.89
N ALA A 29 -31.45 10.57 23.01
CA ALA A 29 -31.67 11.45 21.85
C ALA A 29 -30.43 11.51 20.94
N TYR A 30 -29.22 11.50 21.53
CA TYR A 30 -27.98 11.43 20.75
C TYR A 30 -27.82 10.09 20.04
N LEU A 31 -28.18 8.98 20.70
CA LEU A 31 -28.15 7.65 20.08
C LEU A 31 -29.12 7.56 18.89
N PHE A 32 -30.36 8.04 19.06
CA PHE A 32 -31.32 8.07 17.95
C PHE A 32 -30.88 8.99 16.82
N GLY A 33 -30.36 10.18 17.12
CA GLY A 33 -29.84 11.10 16.10
C GLY A 33 -28.69 10.49 15.31
N THR A 34 -27.76 9.81 15.99
CA THR A 34 -26.62 9.14 15.35
C THR A 34 -27.08 7.96 14.51
N ALA A 35 -27.99 7.13 15.02
CA ALA A 35 -28.53 5.98 14.29
C ALA A 35 -29.31 6.40 13.03
N ALA A 36 -30.09 7.48 13.11
CA ALA A 36 -30.81 8.03 11.96
C ALA A 36 -29.85 8.56 10.90
N LEU A 37 -28.82 9.30 11.31
CA LEU A 37 -27.77 9.79 10.41
C LEU A 37 -27.05 8.65 9.70
N MET A 38 -26.66 7.60 10.44
CA MET A 38 -25.99 6.44 9.87
C MET A 38 -26.89 5.69 8.89
N THR A 39 -28.14 5.45 9.25
CA THR A 39 -29.10 4.76 8.39
C THR A 39 -29.31 5.52 7.07
N TYR A 40 -29.42 6.85 7.14
CA TYR A 40 -29.51 7.69 5.95
C TYR A 40 -28.22 7.65 5.11
N GLY A 41 -27.06 7.69 5.76
CA GLY A 41 -25.75 7.55 5.10
C GLY A 41 -25.63 6.25 4.32
N PHE A 42 -25.98 5.11 4.93
CA PHE A 42 -25.96 3.81 4.27
C PHE A 42 -26.92 3.74 3.08
N TRP A 43 -28.11 4.32 3.20
CA TRP A 43 -29.05 4.41 2.08
C TRP A 43 -28.48 5.22 0.91
N ARG A 44 -27.83 6.37 1.18
CA ARG A 44 -27.22 7.20 0.13
C ARG A 44 -26.02 6.51 -0.53
N VAL A 45 -25.18 5.82 0.25
CA VAL A 45 -24.06 5.03 -0.27
C VAL A 45 -24.55 3.89 -1.16
N GLY A 46 -25.64 3.21 -0.78
CA GLY A 46 -26.24 2.16 -1.60
C GLY A 46 -26.66 2.65 -2.99
N GLN A 47 -27.21 3.87 -3.10
CA GLN A 47 -27.51 4.46 -4.40
C GLN A 47 -26.24 4.76 -5.21
N GLY A 48 -25.21 5.32 -4.58
CA GLY A 48 -23.93 5.59 -5.24
C GLY A 48 -23.23 4.32 -5.77
N ILE A 49 -23.28 3.21 -5.03
CA ILE A 49 -22.72 1.93 -5.48
C ILE A 49 -23.44 1.44 -6.74
N ARG A 50 -24.76 1.61 -6.82
CA ARG A 50 -25.53 1.23 -8.02
C ARG A 50 -25.10 2.07 -9.22
N GLU A 51 -24.96 3.38 -9.04
CA GLU A 51 -24.48 4.29 -10.09
C GLU A 51 -23.05 3.92 -10.56
N HIS A 52 -22.14 3.66 -9.63
CA HIS A 52 -20.77 3.23 -9.97
C HIS A 52 -20.73 1.91 -10.74
N ASN A 53 -21.61 0.95 -10.40
CA ASN A 53 -21.70 -0.31 -11.12
C ASN A 53 -22.23 -0.13 -12.55
N GLU A 54 -23.15 0.80 -12.76
CA GLU A 54 -23.61 1.15 -14.11
C GLU A 54 -22.50 1.85 -14.91
N LEU A 55 -21.78 2.81 -14.32
CA LEU A 55 -20.63 3.45 -14.97
C LEU A 55 -19.50 2.46 -15.30
N ALA A 56 -19.22 1.51 -14.39
CA ALA A 56 -18.23 0.46 -14.63
C ALA A 56 -18.67 -0.47 -15.77
N ARG A 57 -19.97 -0.75 -15.87
CA ARG A 57 -20.54 -1.51 -16.98
C ARG A 57 -20.38 -0.74 -18.28
N GLU A 58 -20.75 0.53 -18.33
CA GLU A 58 -20.57 1.39 -19.52
C GLU A 58 -19.11 1.43 -19.96
N LYS A 59 -18.17 1.61 -19.02
CA LYS A 59 -16.72 1.56 -19.29
C LYS A 59 -16.29 0.22 -19.88
N MET A 60 -16.81 -0.90 -19.36
CA MET A 60 -16.51 -2.22 -19.89
C MET A 60 -17.04 -2.40 -21.31
N TRP A 61 -18.27 -1.95 -21.58
CA TRP A 61 -18.84 -1.98 -22.92
C TRP A 61 -18.03 -1.10 -23.89
N ALA A 62 -17.63 0.10 -23.49
CA ALA A 62 -16.78 0.96 -24.31
C ALA A 62 -15.47 0.24 -24.69
N ARG A 63 -14.85 -0.47 -23.73
CA ARG A 63 -13.66 -1.29 -24.02
C ARG A 63 -13.94 -2.42 -25.00
N ILE A 64 -15.01 -3.20 -24.80
CA ILE A 64 -15.37 -4.32 -25.70
C ILE A 64 -15.51 -3.84 -27.14
N HIS A 65 -16.07 -2.65 -27.37
CA HIS A 65 -16.22 -2.09 -28.72
C HIS A 65 -14.90 -1.56 -29.32
N LEU A 66 -13.96 -1.10 -28.50
CA LEU A 66 -12.68 -0.55 -28.96
C LEU A 66 -11.57 -1.61 -29.11
N ILE A 67 -11.62 -2.68 -28.31
CA ILE A 67 -10.60 -3.75 -28.30
C ILE A 67 -10.31 -4.31 -29.70
N PRO A 68 -11.30 -4.62 -30.56
CA PRO A 68 -11.01 -5.18 -31.88
C PRO A 68 -10.18 -4.24 -32.77
N ALA A 69 -10.42 -2.93 -32.69
CA ALA A 69 -9.67 -1.95 -33.47
C ALA A 69 -8.23 -1.83 -32.95
N LEU A 70 -8.06 -1.71 -31.64
CA LEU A 70 -6.75 -1.61 -30.99
C LEU A 70 -5.93 -2.89 -31.18
N GLN A 71 -6.57 -4.06 -31.09
CA GLN A 71 -5.92 -5.35 -31.33
C GLN A 71 -5.46 -5.46 -32.78
N ALA A 72 -6.27 -5.01 -33.74
CA ALA A 72 -5.88 -5.02 -35.15
C ALA A 72 -4.70 -4.08 -35.46
N GLU A 73 -4.60 -2.95 -34.75
CA GLU A 73 -3.45 -2.05 -34.84
C GLU A 73 -2.19 -2.69 -34.26
N GLU A 74 -2.29 -3.27 -33.06
CA GLU A 74 -1.18 -3.97 -32.40
C GLU A 74 -0.71 -5.18 -33.22
N ASP A 75 -1.62 -6.00 -33.75
CA ASP A 75 -1.28 -7.15 -34.59
C ASP A 75 -0.49 -6.72 -35.85
N ARG A 76 -0.87 -5.59 -36.48
CA ARG A 76 -0.13 -5.04 -37.64
C ARG A 76 1.28 -4.57 -37.27
N ASP A 77 1.41 -3.92 -36.13
CA ASP A 77 2.70 -3.40 -35.66
C ASP A 77 3.64 -4.53 -35.22
N GLN A 78 3.11 -5.57 -34.56
CA GLN A 78 3.86 -6.76 -34.20
C GLN A 78 4.39 -7.50 -35.42
N VAL A 79 3.55 -7.70 -36.45
CA VAL A 79 3.99 -8.33 -37.71
C VAL A 79 5.09 -7.49 -38.38
N ARG A 80 4.96 -6.16 -38.40
CA ARG A 80 6.00 -5.27 -38.98
C ARG A 80 7.34 -5.43 -38.26
N ARG A 81 7.34 -5.42 -36.93
CA ARG A 81 8.55 -5.59 -36.11
C ARG A 81 9.16 -6.98 -36.32
N HIS A 82 8.33 -8.00 -36.27
CA HIS A 82 8.76 -9.39 -36.44
C HIS A 82 9.42 -9.65 -37.79
N LEU A 83 8.85 -9.11 -38.88
CA LEU A 83 9.44 -9.22 -40.22
C LEU A 83 10.75 -8.43 -40.34
N ALA A 84 10.83 -7.24 -39.73
CA ALA A 84 12.07 -6.45 -39.71
C ALA A 84 13.20 -7.15 -38.93
N ASP A 85 12.87 -7.77 -37.80
CA ASP A 85 13.85 -8.52 -37.02
C ASP A 85 14.32 -9.78 -37.75
N LYS A 86 13.42 -10.49 -38.42
CA LYS A 86 13.79 -11.62 -39.30
C LYS A 86 14.71 -11.21 -40.44
N ALA A 87 14.44 -10.07 -41.07
CA ALA A 87 15.31 -9.54 -42.12
C ALA A 87 16.70 -9.21 -41.58
N ARG A 88 16.78 -8.57 -40.40
CA ARG A 88 18.04 -8.24 -39.72
C ARG A 88 18.81 -9.49 -39.29
N GLU A 89 18.12 -10.49 -38.75
CA GLU A 89 18.71 -11.79 -38.37
C GLU A 89 19.33 -12.47 -39.60
N LYS A 90 18.61 -12.47 -40.72
CA LYS A 90 19.09 -13.04 -41.98
C LYS A 90 20.32 -12.32 -42.54
N GLU A 91 20.38 -11.00 -42.45
CA GLU A 91 21.57 -10.23 -42.85
C GLU A 91 22.79 -10.55 -41.98
N LEU A 92 22.59 -10.74 -40.67
CA LEU A 92 23.68 -10.98 -39.73
C LEU A 92 24.15 -12.44 -39.68
N LEU A 93 23.22 -13.39 -39.72
CA LEU A 93 23.48 -14.82 -39.51
C LEU A 93 23.35 -15.65 -40.79
N GLY A 94 22.89 -15.05 -41.90
CA GLY A 94 22.74 -15.70 -43.21
C GLY A 94 21.57 -16.69 -43.31
N THR A 95 20.95 -17.07 -42.19
CA THR A 95 19.81 -17.99 -42.14
C THR A 95 18.76 -17.51 -41.13
N GLU A 96 17.49 -17.87 -41.36
CA GLU A 96 16.40 -17.60 -40.42
C GLU A 96 16.26 -18.80 -39.48
N THR A 97 16.44 -18.59 -38.18
CA THR A 97 16.39 -19.69 -37.20
C THR A 97 15.01 -19.80 -36.54
N LYS A 98 14.40 -20.97 -36.58
CA LYS A 98 13.12 -21.25 -35.90
C LYS A 98 13.42 -22.00 -34.60
N VAL A 99 13.07 -21.41 -33.47
CA VAL A 99 13.27 -22.02 -32.14
C VAL A 99 12.26 -23.14 -31.86
N TYR A 100 11.01 -22.96 -32.30
CA TYR A 100 9.93 -23.90 -32.04
C TYR A 100 9.66 -24.81 -33.24
N ASN A 101 9.45 -26.09 -32.99
CA ASN A 101 9.13 -27.07 -34.04
C ASN A 101 7.66 -26.97 -34.51
N SER A 102 6.77 -26.39 -33.71
CA SER A 102 5.36 -26.22 -34.06
C SER A 102 5.15 -25.01 -34.99
N ASP A 103 4.16 -25.08 -35.88
CA ASP A 103 3.77 -23.98 -36.78
C ASP A 103 2.76 -23.01 -36.15
N SER A 104 2.48 -23.17 -34.86
CA SER A 104 1.68 -22.20 -34.12
C SER A 104 2.43 -20.89 -34.01
N SER A 105 1.75 -19.79 -34.30
CA SER A 105 2.27 -18.46 -34.01
C SER A 105 2.48 -18.34 -32.50
N THR A 106 3.72 -18.13 -32.09
CA THR A 106 4.11 -17.89 -30.71
C THR A 106 4.44 -16.42 -30.56
N MET A 107 3.98 -15.82 -29.47
CA MET A 107 4.31 -14.44 -29.17
C MET A 107 5.81 -14.35 -28.87
N SER A 108 6.50 -13.36 -29.44
CA SER A 108 7.93 -13.16 -29.16
C SER A 108 8.11 -12.68 -27.71
N PHE A 109 8.74 -13.51 -26.88
CA PHE A 109 8.93 -13.24 -25.45
C PHE A 109 9.97 -12.14 -25.17
N PHE A 110 10.99 -12.01 -26.01
CA PHE A 110 12.14 -11.14 -25.72
C PHE A 110 12.06 -9.75 -26.37
N THR A 111 11.45 -9.63 -27.56
CA THR A 111 11.42 -8.35 -28.26
C THR A 111 10.47 -7.35 -27.60
N ASN A 112 9.34 -7.80 -27.06
CA ASN A 112 8.38 -6.89 -26.41
C ASN A 112 8.86 -6.36 -25.05
N MET A 113 9.69 -7.12 -24.31
CA MET A 113 10.27 -6.67 -23.04
C MET A 113 11.32 -5.56 -23.26
N LEU A 114 12.10 -5.64 -24.34
CA LEU A 114 13.07 -4.60 -24.71
C LEU A 114 12.43 -3.44 -25.50
N GLN A 115 11.34 -3.67 -26.23
CA GLN A 115 10.68 -2.65 -27.04
C GLN A 115 9.66 -1.81 -26.25
N GLY A 116 9.15 -2.32 -25.13
CA GLY A 116 8.50 -1.51 -24.09
C GLY A 116 9.46 -0.50 -23.43
N PHE A 117 10.76 -0.76 -23.49
CA PHE A 117 11.83 0.18 -23.06
C PHE A 117 12.37 1.05 -24.22
N ALA A 118 12.27 0.61 -25.48
CA ALA A 118 12.94 1.26 -26.62
C ALA A 118 12.02 1.99 -27.64
N SER A 119 10.69 2.02 -27.43
CA SER A 119 9.76 2.74 -28.33
C SER A 119 9.45 4.16 -27.84
N THR A 120 10.46 5.02 -27.80
CA THR A 120 10.28 6.46 -28.02
C THR A 120 11.22 6.88 -29.14
N ALA A 121 10.83 6.59 -30.38
CA ALA A 121 11.51 7.20 -31.52
C ALA A 121 11.21 8.72 -31.50
N PRO A 122 12.23 9.58 -31.55
CA PRO A 122 12.04 11.02 -31.52
C PRO A 122 11.47 11.52 -32.84
N ILE A 123 10.62 12.54 -32.74
CA ILE A 123 10.14 13.34 -33.87
C ILE A 123 11.37 13.87 -34.63
N ARG A 124 11.46 13.48 -35.90
CA ARG A 124 12.47 13.93 -36.86
C ARG A 124 12.38 15.45 -37.02
N THR A 125 13.36 16.19 -36.49
CA THR A 125 13.64 17.55 -36.94
C THR A 125 15.03 17.57 -37.57
N ASN A 126 15.10 18.08 -38.80
CA ASN A 126 16.34 18.20 -39.57
C ASN A 126 17.20 19.33 -38.98
N SER A 127 18.46 19.04 -38.62
CA SER A 127 19.58 19.99 -38.76
C SER A 127 20.94 19.29 -38.68
N SER A 128 21.87 19.77 -39.50
CA SER A 128 23.22 19.25 -39.80
C SER A 128 24.29 19.66 -38.74
N PRO A 129 25.54 19.14 -38.82
CA PRO A 129 26.31 18.70 -37.65
C PRO A 129 27.36 19.70 -37.17
N HIS A 130 27.68 19.65 -35.87
CA HIS A 130 28.96 20.11 -35.35
C HIS A 130 29.63 19.07 -34.46
N THR A 131 30.87 18.80 -34.85
CA THR A 131 31.92 17.95 -34.29
C THR A 131 32.36 18.35 -32.89
N SER A 132 32.61 17.38 -32.00
CA SER A 132 33.92 17.09 -31.34
C SER A 132 33.82 16.55 -29.91
N GLY A 133 34.59 15.49 -29.63
CA GLY A 133 35.15 15.16 -28.30
C GLY A 133 34.45 14.04 -27.51
N ASN A 134 34.73 12.75 -27.73
CA ASN A 134 35.74 11.88 -27.08
C ASN A 134 35.56 11.56 -25.57
N VAL A 135 35.46 10.23 -25.29
CA VAL A 135 36.13 9.45 -24.19
C VAL A 135 35.50 9.61 -22.78
N ILE A 136 35.06 8.61 -21.98
CA ILE A 136 35.24 7.15 -21.81
C ILE A 136 34.01 6.59 -21.02
N PRO A 137 33.70 5.27 -21.09
CA PRO A 137 32.60 4.65 -20.34
C PRO A 137 33.03 4.24 -18.92
N SER A 138 32.19 4.47 -17.91
CA SER A 138 32.28 3.77 -16.64
C SER A 138 30.98 3.82 -15.83
N GLN A 139 30.62 2.64 -15.34
CA GLN A 139 29.89 2.32 -14.11
C GLN A 139 28.37 2.13 -14.16
N ILE A 140 28.07 0.84 -13.95
CA ILE A 140 26.85 0.16 -13.53
C ILE A 140 26.24 0.81 -12.27
N ASP A 141 24.97 1.19 -12.40
CA ASP A 141 23.77 1.03 -11.54
C ASP A 141 23.89 0.95 -10.00
N ASP A 142 23.05 1.75 -9.30
CA ASP A 142 22.60 1.57 -7.88
C ASP A 142 21.49 2.58 -7.46
N GLU A 143 20.51 2.95 -8.31
CA GLU A 143 19.40 3.86 -7.88
C GLU A 143 18.04 3.44 -8.48
N ASP A 144 17.50 2.29 -8.03
CA ASP A 144 16.12 1.87 -8.35
C ASP A 144 15.12 2.53 -7.38
N TRP A 145 15.00 3.85 -7.44
CA TRP A 145 13.83 4.57 -6.93
C TRP A 145 12.93 4.87 -8.13
N GLU A 146 11.81 4.17 -8.27
CA GLU A 146 10.87 4.40 -9.37
C GLU A 146 10.30 5.84 -9.30
N ILE A 147 10.89 6.73 -10.09
CA ILE A 147 10.36 8.08 -10.33
C ILE A 147 9.10 7.92 -11.16
N VAL A 148 7.94 7.92 -10.48
CA VAL A 148 6.63 7.75 -11.11
C VAL A 148 6.36 8.88 -12.11
N ASN A 149 5.98 8.50 -13.33
CA ASN A 149 5.67 9.44 -14.41
C ASN A 149 4.46 10.33 -14.04
N PRO A 150 4.56 11.65 -14.25
CA PRO A 150 3.61 12.67 -13.74
C PRO A 150 2.20 12.62 -14.34
N HIS A 151 1.95 11.78 -15.36
CA HIS A 151 0.66 11.74 -16.05
C HIS A 151 -0.46 11.06 -15.24
N GLU A 152 -0.12 10.34 -14.17
CA GLU A 152 -1.10 9.65 -13.31
C GLU A 152 -1.51 10.46 -12.06
N ALA A 153 -0.73 11.48 -11.67
CA ALA A 153 -1.01 12.34 -10.52
C ALA A 153 -1.54 13.70 -10.98
N GLY A 154 -2.85 13.78 -11.21
CA GLY A 154 -3.52 15.02 -11.60
C GLY A 154 -3.20 16.18 -10.64
N VAL A 155 -2.75 17.31 -11.22
CA VAL A 155 -2.38 18.59 -10.60
C VAL A 155 -0.96 18.65 -9.99
N SER A 156 0.00 19.09 -10.81
CA SER A 156 1.36 19.45 -10.37
C SER A 156 1.37 20.82 -9.69
N TYR A 157 1.78 20.88 -8.42
CA TYR A 157 2.01 22.12 -7.69
C TYR A 157 3.51 22.44 -7.68
N TYR A 158 3.88 23.65 -8.12
CA TYR A 158 5.28 24.06 -8.32
C TYR A 158 6.13 24.09 -7.03
N ASP A 159 5.51 24.16 -5.85
CA ASP A 159 6.20 24.32 -4.56
C ASP A 159 6.09 23.08 -3.64
N ARG A 160 5.75 21.92 -4.21
CA ARG A 160 5.50 20.69 -3.44
C ARG A 160 6.24 19.49 -4.00
N VAL A 161 6.54 18.54 -3.11
CA VAL A 161 6.97 17.18 -3.42
C VAL A 161 5.80 16.25 -3.09
N THR A 162 5.46 15.38 -4.04
CA THR A 162 4.36 14.43 -3.89
C THR A 162 4.93 13.06 -3.56
N LEU A 163 4.55 12.53 -2.39
CA LEU A 163 4.89 11.20 -1.96
C LEU A 163 3.66 10.29 -2.15
N LEU A 164 3.84 9.20 -2.91
CA LEU A 164 2.85 8.15 -3.05
C LEU A 164 3.19 7.05 -2.05
N LEU A 165 2.31 6.82 -1.09
CA LEU A 165 2.57 5.96 0.07
C LEU A 165 1.77 4.66 -0.02
N GLY A 166 2.38 3.58 0.45
CA GLY A 166 1.79 2.25 0.56
C GLY A 166 1.95 1.41 -0.72
N PRO A 167 1.73 0.08 -0.63
CA PRO A 167 2.09 -0.88 -1.67
C PRO A 167 1.27 -0.76 -2.97
N ARG A 168 0.20 0.05 -2.96
CA ARG A 168 -0.69 0.28 -4.13
C ARG A 168 -0.92 1.77 -4.40
N GLN A 169 0.00 2.65 -4.01
CA GLN A 169 -0.15 4.11 -4.14
C GLN A 169 -1.43 4.63 -3.48
N GLU A 170 -1.82 4.04 -2.35
CA GLU A 170 -3.15 4.24 -1.76
C GLU A 170 -3.34 5.64 -1.19
N THR A 171 -2.25 6.28 -0.72
CA THR A 171 -2.32 7.61 -0.14
C THR A 171 -1.28 8.56 -0.74
N CYS A 172 -1.76 9.70 -1.22
CA CYS A 172 -0.92 10.79 -1.72
C CYS A 172 -0.69 11.80 -0.59
N HIS A 173 0.57 12.04 -0.24
CA HIS A 173 0.96 13.04 0.74
C HIS A 173 1.83 14.11 0.09
N GLN A 174 1.50 15.38 0.30
CA GLN A 174 2.24 16.50 -0.27
C GLN A 174 3.07 17.18 0.82
N ILE A 175 4.38 17.24 0.60
CA ILE A 175 5.31 17.97 1.46
C ILE A 175 5.68 19.30 0.79
N LEU A 176 5.67 20.38 1.55
CA LEU A 176 6.11 21.69 1.05
C LEU A 176 7.64 21.72 0.94
N LEU A 177 8.18 22.41 -0.06
CA LEU A 177 9.64 22.57 -0.21
C LEU A 177 10.33 23.23 1.00
N VAL A 178 9.57 23.95 1.82
CA VAL A 178 10.02 24.63 3.05
C VAL A 178 10.22 23.64 4.19
N ASP A 179 9.43 22.56 4.22
CA ASP A 179 9.41 21.58 5.32
C ASP A 179 10.43 20.45 5.09
N ILE A 180 11.13 20.47 3.95
CA ILE A 180 12.16 19.49 3.63
C ILE A 180 13.35 19.67 4.59
N PRO A 181 13.67 18.65 5.40
CA PRO A 181 14.81 18.71 6.29
C PRO A 181 16.10 18.78 5.48
N LYS A 182 17.01 19.65 5.90
CA LYS A 182 18.29 19.89 5.21
C LYS A 182 19.19 18.66 5.18
N PHE A 183 18.98 17.71 6.08
CA PHE A 183 19.83 16.54 6.26
C PHE A 183 19.38 15.33 5.42
N SER A 184 18.13 15.31 4.94
CA SER A 184 17.66 14.24 4.05
C SER A 184 18.28 14.39 2.66
N LYS A 185 19.12 13.43 2.27
CA LYS A 185 19.74 13.43 0.93
C LYS A 185 18.70 13.22 -0.17
N LEU A 186 17.76 12.30 0.05
CA LEU A 186 16.72 11.96 -0.92
C LEU A 186 15.79 13.16 -1.19
N LEU A 187 15.26 13.79 -0.14
CA LEU A 187 14.34 14.91 -0.32
C LEU A 187 15.04 16.13 -0.93
N ASN A 188 16.33 16.34 -0.63
CA ASN A 188 17.13 17.37 -1.29
C ASN A 188 17.35 17.06 -2.77
N LYS A 189 17.63 15.80 -3.16
CA LYS A 189 17.69 15.40 -4.57
C LYS A 189 16.37 15.72 -5.28
N LEU A 190 15.23 15.37 -4.68
CA LEU A 190 13.89 15.64 -5.24
C LEU A 190 13.61 17.14 -5.38
N LYS A 191 14.02 17.95 -4.41
CA LYS A 191 13.88 19.42 -4.47
C LYS A 191 14.56 20.03 -5.69
N MET A 192 15.69 19.47 -6.14
CA MET A 192 16.45 19.96 -7.28
C MET A 192 15.84 19.58 -8.65
N LEU A 193 14.90 18.62 -8.68
CA LEU A 193 14.27 18.18 -9.91
C LEU A 193 13.16 19.15 -10.37
N ALA A 194 12.84 19.09 -11.66
CA ALA A 194 11.73 19.83 -12.23
C ALA A 194 10.39 19.37 -11.60
N PRO A 195 9.36 20.25 -11.48
CA PRO A 195 8.06 19.92 -10.89
C PRO A 195 7.43 18.58 -11.35
N PRO A 196 7.46 18.19 -12.64
CA PRO A 196 6.92 16.89 -13.08
C PRO A 196 7.70 15.67 -12.56
N ARG A 197 8.88 15.86 -11.97
CA ARG A 197 9.76 14.78 -11.49
C ARG A 197 9.89 14.77 -9.95
N ARG A 198 9.04 15.51 -9.24
CA ARG A 198 9.00 15.58 -7.76
C ARG A 198 7.99 14.60 -7.17
N THR A 199 7.95 13.41 -7.74
CA THR A 199 7.05 12.31 -7.38
C THR A 199 7.90 11.10 -7.06
N ILE A 200 7.72 10.53 -5.86
CA ILE A 200 8.36 9.28 -5.48
C ILE A 200 7.34 8.35 -4.86
N HIS A 201 7.48 7.06 -5.14
CA HIS A 201 6.69 6.00 -4.56
C HIS A 201 7.45 5.33 -3.42
N LEU A 202 6.82 5.23 -2.25
CA LEU A 202 7.38 4.63 -1.04
C LEU A 202 6.39 3.56 -0.56
N SER A 203 6.64 2.32 -0.97
CA SER A 203 5.76 1.17 -0.72
C SER A 203 5.62 0.83 0.77
N PHE A 204 6.68 1.02 1.55
CA PHE A 204 6.75 0.65 2.96
C PHE A 204 6.26 1.73 3.95
N ILE A 205 6.26 3.00 3.53
CA ILE A 205 6.02 4.11 4.46
C ILE A 205 4.53 4.42 4.57
N ASP A 206 4.03 4.45 5.80
CA ASP A 206 2.70 4.94 6.12
C ASP A 206 2.65 6.46 6.36
N LEU A 207 1.46 7.05 6.19
CA LEU A 207 1.19 8.46 6.52
C LEU A 207 1.45 8.80 8.00
N SER A 208 1.27 7.83 8.90
CA SER A 208 1.60 8.00 10.32
C SER A 208 3.10 8.15 10.55
N MET A 209 3.91 7.42 9.80
CA MET A 209 5.36 7.44 9.90
C MET A 209 5.93 8.77 9.41
N ILE A 210 5.40 9.31 8.31
CA ILE A 210 5.79 10.63 7.81
C ILE A 210 5.44 11.74 8.78
N LYS A 211 4.23 11.71 9.37
CA LYS A 211 3.86 12.69 10.39
C LYS A 211 4.80 12.66 11.59
N SER A 212 5.17 11.47 12.04
CA SER A 212 6.14 11.29 13.14
C SER A 212 7.54 11.78 12.74
N TYR A 213 7.96 11.59 11.50
CA TYR A 213 9.23 12.09 10.98
C TYR A 213 9.27 13.62 10.89
N LEU A 214 8.19 14.25 10.42
CA LEU A 214 8.11 15.71 10.35
C LEU A 214 8.02 16.36 11.73
N SER A 215 7.33 15.73 12.69
CA SER A 215 7.24 16.27 14.05
C SER A 215 8.53 16.08 14.87
N SER A 216 9.32 15.04 14.58
CA SER A 216 10.53 14.70 15.34
C SER A 216 11.78 15.48 14.95
N GLN A 217 11.74 16.32 13.90
CA GLN A 217 12.91 17.07 13.41
C GLN A 217 13.59 17.94 14.50
N SER A 218 12.81 18.41 15.47
CA SER A 218 13.27 19.32 16.53
C SER A 218 13.50 18.66 17.90
N ILE A 219 13.17 17.37 18.05
CA ILE A 219 13.17 16.69 19.35
C ILE A 219 14.55 16.04 19.60
N SER A 220 15.05 16.11 20.85
CA SER A 220 16.30 15.47 21.27
C SER A 220 16.12 13.96 21.53
N ALA A 221 17.21 13.19 21.48
CA ALA A 221 17.18 11.75 21.73
C ALA A 221 16.61 11.40 23.11
N ASP A 222 17.00 12.14 24.15
CA ASP A 222 16.54 11.93 25.53
C ASP A 222 15.02 12.12 25.66
N ALA A 223 14.48 13.17 25.05
CA ALA A 223 13.05 13.44 25.04
C ALA A 223 12.30 12.35 24.24
N MET A 224 12.88 11.90 23.12
CA MET A 224 12.30 10.81 22.34
C MET A 224 12.20 9.50 23.13
N ALA A 225 13.24 9.16 23.89
CA ALA A 225 13.28 7.95 24.71
C ALA A 225 12.17 7.92 25.78
N ILE A 226 11.78 9.08 26.32
CA ILE A 226 10.75 9.19 27.35
C ILE A 226 9.34 9.20 26.72
N GLU A 227 9.12 10.03 25.70
CA GLU A 227 7.77 10.32 25.20
C GLU A 227 7.24 9.30 24.17
N PHE A 228 8.10 8.75 23.32
CA PHE A 228 7.66 7.89 22.21
C PHE A 228 7.61 6.42 22.62
N SER A 229 6.67 5.65 22.06
CA SER A 229 6.67 4.19 22.18
C SER A 229 7.84 3.57 21.40
N TRP A 230 8.24 2.34 21.78
CA TRP A 230 9.24 1.56 21.04
C TRP A 230 8.95 1.49 19.55
N MET A 231 7.72 1.09 19.19
CA MET A 231 7.23 1.08 17.81
C MET A 231 7.42 2.42 17.08
N ASN A 232 7.13 3.55 17.74
CA ASN A 232 7.26 4.86 17.09
C ASN A 232 8.71 5.24 16.82
N ILE A 233 9.64 4.88 17.72
CA ILE A 233 11.07 5.15 17.53
C ILE A 233 11.63 4.24 16.43
N ILE A 234 11.22 2.96 16.38
CA ILE A 234 11.60 2.02 15.32
C ILE A 234 11.08 2.49 13.96
N LYS A 235 9.80 2.88 13.88
CA LYS A 235 9.21 3.47 12.68
C LYS A 235 9.93 4.73 12.25
N LEU A 236 10.32 5.59 13.20
CA LEU A 236 11.07 6.80 12.92
C LEU A 236 12.46 6.48 12.33
N ALA A 237 13.18 5.53 12.92
CA ALA A 237 14.48 5.07 12.41
C ALA A 237 14.35 4.53 10.98
N ALA A 238 13.36 3.67 10.72
CA ALA A 238 13.09 3.15 9.38
C ALA A 238 12.75 4.27 8.37
N THR A 239 11.94 5.27 8.74
CA THR A 239 11.69 6.42 7.84
C THR A 239 12.92 7.26 7.57
N ALA A 240 13.77 7.46 8.57
CA ALA A 240 14.96 8.27 8.42
C ALA A 240 15.98 7.59 7.51
N ASP A 241 16.12 6.27 7.63
CA ASP A 241 16.94 5.42 6.77
C ASP A 241 16.46 5.50 5.30
N MET A 242 15.16 5.30 5.04
CA MET A 242 14.59 5.44 3.69
C MET A 242 14.76 6.85 3.09
N PHE A 243 14.70 7.90 3.91
CA PHE A 243 14.96 9.27 3.45
C PHE A 243 16.44 9.64 3.40
N GLN A 244 17.34 8.69 3.71
CA GLN A 244 18.78 8.87 3.79
C GLN A 244 19.17 10.06 4.70
N ASP A 245 18.47 10.20 5.82
CA ASP A 245 18.69 11.22 6.84
C ASP A 245 19.45 10.61 8.02
N THR A 246 20.78 10.63 7.90
CA THR A 246 21.68 10.04 8.92
C THR A 246 21.54 10.71 10.28
N VAL A 247 21.15 11.99 10.33
CA VAL A 247 21.06 12.74 11.59
C VAL A 247 19.86 12.29 12.41
N ILE A 248 18.70 12.10 11.76
CA ILE A 248 17.50 11.62 12.45
C ILE A 248 17.62 10.12 12.75
N GLU A 249 18.22 9.35 11.84
CA GLU A 249 18.51 7.93 12.06
C GLU A 249 19.36 7.75 13.33
N ASP A 250 20.52 8.40 13.42
CA ASP A 250 21.42 8.28 14.58
C ASP A 250 20.75 8.72 15.89
N ARG A 251 19.91 9.77 15.85
CA ARG A 251 19.13 10.21 17.03
C ARG A 251 18.07 9.19 17.44
N ALA A 252 17.40 8.55 16.48
CA ALA A 252 16.41 7.52 16.78
C ALA A 252 17.08 6.27 17.37
N LEU A 253 18.23 5.86 16.83
CA LEU A 253 19.03 4.75 17.38
C LEU A 253 19.55 5.08 18.79
N ALA A 254 20.02 6.32 19.02
CA ALA A 254 20.39 6.78 20.35
C ALA A 254 19.19 6.73 21.31
N ALA A 255 18.01 7.20 20.88
CA ALA A 255 16.79 7.15 21.68
C ALA A 255 16.38 5.71 22.04
N LEU A 256 16.54 4.73 21.13
CA LEU A 256 16.31 3.30 21.43
C LEU A 256 17.25 2.80 22.54
N THR A 257 18.55 3.08 22.43
CA THR A 257 19.52 2.64 23.45
C THR A 257 19.28 3.31 24.80
N GLN A 258 18.93 4.59 24.82
CA GLN A 258 18.58 5.30 26.05
C GLN A 258 17.29 4.76 26.68
N LYS A 259 16.29 4.46 25.86
CA LYS A 259 15.04 3.86 26.33
C LYS A 259 15.27 2.47 26.91
N ALA A 260 16.16 1.67 26.31
CA ALA A 260 16.59 0.39 26.86
C ALA A 260 17.20 0.56 28.26
N ILE A 261 18.14 1.51 28.41
CA ILE A 261 18.80 1.78 29.70
C ILE A 261 17.78 2.20 30.77
N ILE A 262 16.79 3.02 30.42
CA ILE A 262 15.73 3.45 31.34
C ILE A 262 14.85 2.25 31.74
N ALA A 263 14.50 1.39 30.80
CA ALA A 263 13.61 0.25 31.03
C ALA A 263 14.28 -0.90 31.81
N VAL A 264 15.59 -1.08 31.66
CA VAL A 264 16.41 -2.04 32.40
C VAL A 264 16.56 -1.66 33.89
N SER A 265 16.18 -0.45 34.30
CA SER A 265 16.24 -0.02 35.70
C SER A 265 15.39 -0.94 36.62
N PRO A 266 15.91 -1.40 37.78
CA PRO A 266 15.42 -2.58 38.54
C PRO A 266 14.01 -2.47 39.14
N SER A 267 13.29 -1.38 38.91
CA SER A 267 11.92 -1.17 39.41
C SER A 267 10.83 -1.56 38.41
N ASN A 268 11.14 -1.76 37.12
CA ASN A 268 10.16 -2.03 36.07
C ASN A 268 10.62 -3.17 35.13
N ALA A 269 10.71 -4.40 35.64
CA ALA A 269 10.92 -5.60 34.83
C ALA A 269 9.66 -5.93 33.99
N VAL A 270 9.35 -5.06 33.03
CA VAL A 270 8.36 -5.29 31.97
C VAL A 270 9.15 -5.66 30.72
N SER A 271 8.73 -6.71 30.00
CA SER A 271 9.30 -7.14 28.72
C SER A 271 9.73 -5.95 27.86
N LEU A 272 11.03 -5.84 27.58
CA LEU A 272 11.67 -4.63 27.06
C LEU A 272 11.10 -4.13 25.73
N PHE A 273 10.67 -5.03 24.85
CA PHE A 273 9.98 -4.72 23.60
C PHE A 273 9.02 -5.86 23.26
N LYS A 274 7.91 -5.55 22.57
CA LYS A 274 6.97 -6.59 22.12
C LYS A 274 7.55 -7.33 20.93
N GLU A 275 7.18 -8.59 20.74
CA GLU A 275 7.52 -9.36 19.54
C GLU A 275 7.09 -8.63 18.25
N GLU A 276 6.00 -7.87 18.32
CA GLU A 276 5.49 -7.00 17.25
C GLU A 276 6.50 -5.91 16.83
N ASP A 277 7.23 -5.33 17.78
CA ASP A 277 8.19 -4.24 17.53
C ASP A 277 9.38 -4.76 16.71
N PHE A 278 9.86 -5.97 17.04
CA PHE A 278 10.95 -6.63 16.32
C PHE A 278 10.49 -7.17 14.97
N ALA A 279 9.28 -7.73 14.91
CA ALA A 279 8.66 -8.20 13.67
C ALA A 279 8.66 -7.08 12.61
N PHE A 280 8.23 -5.87 12.97
CA PHE A 280 8.23 -4.72 12.06
C PHE A 280 9.63 -4.37 11.52
N ALA A 281 10.64 -4.33 12.39
CA ALA A 281 12.02 -4.05 11.97
C ALA A 281 12.59 -5.15 11.05
N SER A 282 12.26 -6.42 11.34
CA SER A 282 12.66 -7.53 10.47
C SER A 282 11.97 -7.50 9.11
N THR A 283 10.67 -7.17 9.05
CA THR A 283 9.95 -7.04 7.77
C THR A 283 10.52 -5.91 6.94
N TYR A 284 10.85 -4.77 7.57
CA TYR A 284 11.50 -3.65 6.91
C TYR A 284 12.81 -4.06 6.22
N HIS A 285 13.69 -4.75 6.96
CA HIS A 285 14.98 -5.20 6.43
C HIS A 285 14.85 -6.24 5.32
N ILE A 286 13.90 -7.17 5.44
CA ILE A 286 13.65 -8.19 4.41
C ILE A 286 13.14 -7.54 3.11
N GLU A 287 12.28 -6.51 3.20
CA GLU A 287 11.66 -5.88 2.04
C GLU A 287 12.56 -4.85 1.36
N THR A 288 13.33 -4.07 2.12
CA THR A 288 14.17 -2.99 1.57
C THR A 288 15.62 -3.41 1.35
N GLY A 289 16.10 -4.44 2.07
CA GLY A 289 17.53 -4.76 2.15
C GLY A 289 18.35 -3.74 2.96
N GLU A 290 17.72 -2.68 3.49
CA GLU A 290 18.32 -1.62 4.30
C GLU A 290 18.06 -1.88 5.81
N GLY A 291 18.43 -0.96 6.69
CA GLY A 291 18.16 -1.10 8.13
C GLY A 291 19.11 -1.98 8.96
N ASP A 292 20.31 -2.30 8.45
CA ASP A 292 21.32 -3.10 9.18
C ASP A 292 21.66 -2.52 10.56
N LYS A 293 21.80 -1.19 10.64
CA LYS A 293 22.10 -0.51 11.91
C LYS A 293 20.96 -0.68 12.91
N LEU A 294 19.72 -0.56 12.46
CA LEU A 294 18.53 -0.73 13.28
C LEU A 294 18.46 -2.16 13.84
N ILE A 295 18.58 -3.18 13.00
CA ILE A 295 18.56 -4.58 13.45
C ILE A 295 19.70 -4.87 14.43
N LYS A 296 20.91 -4.37 14.13
CA LYS A 296 22.05 -4.55 15.01
C LYS A 296 21.79 -3.94 16.40
N THR A 297 21.30 -2.71 16.46
CA THR A 297 20.98 -2.05 17.73
C THR A 297 19.89 -2.77 18.51
N LEU A 298 18.84 -3.25 17.84
CA LEU A 298 17.77 -4.04 18.49
C LEU A 298 18.29 -5.37 19.03
N ARG A 299 19.16 -6.05 18.28
CA ARG A 299 19.80 -7.29 18.74
C ARG A 299 20.74 -7.05 19.91
N ASP A 300 21.48 -5.95 19.90
CA ASP A 300 22.37 -5.55 20.99
C ASP A 300 21.55 -5.29 22.27
N ILE A 301 20.40 -4.62 22.15
CA ILE A 301 19.45 -4.40 23.26
C ILE A 301 18.87 -5.72 23.79
N GLN A 302 18.50 -6.65 22.90
CA GLN A 302 18.00 -7.96 23.29
C GLN A 302 19.05 -8.77 24.07
N GLN A 303 20.31 -8.72 23.64
CA GLN A 303 21.39 -9.41 24.33
C GLN A 303 21.72 -8.81 25.69
N THR A 304 21.55 -7.49 25.87
CA THR A 304 21.72 -6.85 27.18
C THR A 304 20.69 -7.33 28.20
N ASP A 305 19.45 -7.58 27.78
CA ASP A 305 18.39 -8.14 28.63
C ASP A 305 18.73 -9.56 29.10
N GLU A 306 19.13 -10.42 28.15
CA GLU A 306 19.45 -11.82 28.44
C GLU A 306 20.59 -11.94 29.47
N ARG A 307 21.60 -11.06 29.40
CA ARG A 307 22.74 -11.04 30.34
C ARG A 307 22.37 -10.59 31.75
N GLU A 308 21.33 -9.78 31.92
CA GLU A 308 20.90 -9.26 33.22
C GLU A 308 19.88 -10.20 33.90
N SER A 309 19.25 -11.07 33.11
CA SER A 309 18.26 -12.07 33.54
C SER A 309 18.83 -13.38 34.12
N ASP A 310 20.15 -13.49 34.37
CA ASP A 310 20.82 -14.69 34.91
C ASP A 310 20.46 -15.01 36.40
N ILE A 311 19.17 -15.22 36.65
CA ILE A 311 18.60 -16.10 37.67
C ILE A 311 18.07 -17.34 36.90
N PRO A 312 18.43 -18.59 37.26
CA PRO A 312 18.39 -19.70 36.31
C PRO A 312 16.98 -20.22 36.07
N VAL A 313 16.47 -20.09 34.84
CA VAL A 313 15.30 -20.86 34.37
C VAL A 313 15.53 -21.42 32.95
N MET A 314 15.58 -22.75 32.90
CA MET A 314 15.40 -23.72 31.81
C MET A 314 15.41 -23.22 30.34
N LYS A 315 16.46 -23.61 29.60
CA LYS A 315 16.65 -23.38 28.16
C LYS A 315 15.66 -24.18 27.29
N LEU A 316 15.02 -23.52 26.32
CA LEU A 316 14.37 -24.16 25.16
C LEU A 316 15.41 -24.50 24.07
N PRO A 317 15.19 -25.56 23.25
CA PRO A 317 16.23 -26.13 22.39
C PRO A 317 16.45 -25.32 21.11
N ARG A 318 17.71 -25.26 20.66
CA ARG A 318 18.13 -24.66 19.38
C ARG A 318 17.78 -25.54 18.18
N ALA A 319 17.33 -24.93 17.10
CA ALA A 319 17.18 -25.54 15.78
C ALA A 319 18.55 -26.02 15.25
N GLY A 320 18.71 -27.33 15.02
CA GLY A 320 19.94 -27.84 14.41
C GLY A 320 20.11 -29.36 14.34
N ASP A 321 19.44 -30.16 15.17
CA ASP A 321 19.67 -31.61 15.21
C ASP A 321 18.41 -32.43 14.93
N VAL A 322 18.24 -32.95 13.70
CA VAL A 322 17.75 -34.31 13.38
C VAL A 322 18.10 -34.65 11.91
N ARG A 323 18.87 -35.73 11.70
CA ARG A 323 19.01 -36.45 10.40
C ARG A 323 17.93 -37.55 10.27
N PRO A 324 17.62 -38.01 9.03
CA PRO A 324 16.33 -38.63 8.71
C PRO A 324 16.34 -40.17 8.82
N LYS A 325 15.17 -40.74 9.18
CA LYS A 325 14.65 -42.13 8.99
C LYS A 325 13.27 -42.13 9.66
N SER A 326 12.17 -42.71 9.18
CA SER A 326 11.81 -43.61 8.08
C SER A 326 10.26 -43.66 8.02
N LYS A 327 9.70 -43.84 6.80
CA LYS A 327 8.32 -44.16 6.35
C LYS A 327 7.10 -44.10 7.31
N PRO A 328 5.92 -43.65 6.81
CA PRO A 328 4.70 -43.52 7.60
C PRO A 328 3.89 -44.83 7.62
N GLU A 329 3.46 -45.25 8.82
CA GLU A 329 2.39 -46.23 9.01
C GLU A 329 1.17 -45.53 9.62
N GLU A 330 0.02 -45.82 9.02
CA GLU A 330 -1.32 -45.32 9.34
C GLU A 330 -1.77 -45.74 10.75
N VAL A 331 -2.28 -44.81 11.56
CA VAL A 331 -3.45 -45.07 12.42
C VAL A 331 -4.29 -43.79 12.62
N LYS A 332 -5.40 -43.78 11.90
CA LYS A 332 -6.73 -43.22 12.20
C LYS A 332 -6.89 -42.47 13.53
N GLN A 333 -7.33 -41.22 13.45
CA GLN A 333 -8.18 -40.61 14.48
C GLN A 333 -9.49 -40.09 13.89
N LYS A 334 -10.55 -40.46 14.61
CA LYS A 334 -11.97 -40.32 14.34
C LYS A 334 -12.37 -38.85 14.24
N VAL A 335 -12.96 -38.48 13.11
CA VAL A 335 -13.82 -37.31 13.00
C VAL A 335 -15.20 -37.73 13.51
N SER A 336 -15.64 -37.15 14.63
CA SER A 336 -16.98 -37.34 15.17
C SER A 336 -17.95 -36.40 14.47
N ASP A 337 -18.94 -37.02 13.83
CA ASP A 337 -20.09 -36.40 13.18
C ASP A 337 -20.93 -35.54 14.13
N THR A 338 -21.17 -34.28 13.75
CA THR A 338 -22.45 -33.61 14.04
C THR A 338 -22.95 -32.88 12.79
N LYS A 339 -23.81 -33.59 12.06
CA LYS A 339 -25.04 -33.13 11.40
C LYS A 339 -25.07 -31.66 10.94
N TYR A 340 -24.84 -31.43 9.65
CA TYR A 340 -25.83 -30.77 8.78
C TYR A 340 -25.70 -31.35 7.37
N SER A 341 -26.57 -32.31 7.09
CA SER A 341 -26.69 -33.01 5.82
C SER A 341 -27.40 -32.15 4.79
N LYS A 342 -26.78 -32.07 3.61
CA LYS A 342 -27.37 -32.21 2.25
C LYS A 342 -28.79 -31.71 1.99
N SER A 343 -28.85 -30.91 0.92
CA SER A 343 -29.86 -30.92 -0.15
C SER A 343 -31.29 -30.56 0.23
N VAL A 344 -31.82 -29.51 -0.39
CA VAL A 344 -32.91 -29.57 -1.39
C VAL A 344 -33.17 -28.12 -1.82
N LEU A 345 -32.72 -27.77 -3.02
CA LEU A 345 -33.36 -26.71 -3.80
C LEU A 345 -33.67 -27.31 -5.17
N LYS A 346 -34.71 -28.16 -5.16
CA LYS A 346 -35.62 -28.31 -6.28
C LYS A 346 -36.77 -27.35 -6.04
N ASP A 347 -37.03 -26.53 -7.05
CA ASP A 347 -38.33 -26.09 -7.53
C ASP A 347 -39.38 -25.76 -6.47
N LYS A 348 -39.60 -24.47 -6.24
CA LYS A 348 -40.94 -23.94 -5.96
C LYS A 348 -41.09 -22.53 -6.50
N GLU A 349 -41.99 -22.46 -7.46
CA GLU A 349 -42.63 -21.32 -8.09
C GLU A 349 -42.82 -20.14 -7.12
N PHE A 350 -42.30 -18.96 -7.47
CA PHE A 350 -42.74 -17.70 -6.91
C PHE A 350 -43.65 -17.00 -7.91
N SER A 351 -44.94 -17.14 -7.65
CA SER A 351 -46.01 -16.30 -8.16
C SER A 351 -46.20 -15.07 -7.25
N ALA A 352 -46.94 -14.09 -7.80
CA ALA A 352 -47.56 -12.94 -7.15
C ALA A 352 -46.72 -11.64 -7.03
N ALA A 353 -46.83 -10.85 -8.11
CA ALA A 353 -47.09 -9.40 -8.15
C ALA A 353 -46.92 -8.58 -6.85
N LYS A 354 -46.02 -7.61 -6.92
CA LYS A 354 -46.13 -6.34 -6.20
C LYS A 354 -46.05 -5.22 -7.25
N LYS A 355 -47.18 -4.53 -7.48
CA LYS A 355 -47.20 -3.28 -8.24
C LYS A 355 -46.59 -2.21 -7.35
N GLU A 356 -45.43 -1.71 -7.75
CA GLU A 356 -44.83 -0.50 -7.22
C GLU A 356 -44.69 0.49 -8.39
N GLU A 357 -45.02 1.73 -8.09
CA GLU A 357 -45.38 2.83 -8.98
C GLU A 357 -44.14 3.48 -9.61
N ASP A 358 -43.63 2.89 -10.70
CA ASP A 358 -42.75 3.58 -11.65
C ASP A 358 -42.70 2.80 -12.98
N ASP A 359 -43.13 3.41 -14.08
CA ASP A 359 -43.26 2.79 -15.42
C ASP A 359 -41.91 2.56 -16.14
N ARG A 360 -40.94 1.94 -15.46
CA ARG A 360 -39.66 1.51 -16.08
C ARG A 360 -39.53 0.00 -16.05
N VAL A 361 -39.87 -0.62 -17.17
CA VAL A 361 -39.63 -2.05 -17.43
C VAL A 361 -38.13 -2.27 -17.65
N HIS A 362 -37.44 -2.83 -16.66
CA HIS A 362 -36.09 -3.37 -16.87
C HIS A 362 -36.20 -4.86 -17.24
N PRO A 363 -35.56 -5.33 -18.33
CA PRO A 363 -35.60 -6.75 -18.67
C PRO A 363 -34.88 -7.59 -17.61
N ILE A 364 -35.54 -8.66 -17.18
CA ILE A 364 -35.01 -9.68 -16.27
C ILE A 364 -33.79 -10.34 -16.95
N ARG A 365 -32.61 -10.26 -16.33
CA ARG A 365 -31.43 -11.00 -16.80
C ARG A 365 -31.61 -12.49 -16.51
N GLN A 366 -31.74 -13.30 -17.55
CA GLN A 366 -31.42 -14.74 -17.42
C GLN A 366 -29.90 -14.90 -17.37
N PRO A 367 -29.35 -15.84 -16.57
CA PRO A 367 -27.93 -16.15 -16.62
C PRO A 367 -27.58 -16.75 -17.99
N THR A 368 -26.83 -16.00 -18.80
CA THR A 368 -26.29 -16.49 -20.07
C THR A 368 -25.12 -17.43 -19.79
N VAL A 369 -25.39 -18.73 -19.76
CA VAL A 369 -24.33 -19.74 -19.92
C VAL A 369 -23.82 -19.64 -21.36
N PRO A 370 -22.53 -19.34 -21.61
CA PRO A 370 -22.02 -19.29 -22.97
C PRO A 370 -22.13 -20.69 -23.61
N PRO A 371 -22.54 -20.80 -24.89
CA PRO A 371 -22.67 -22.10 -25.55
C PRO A 371 -21.30 -22.76 -25.70
N SER A 372 -21.27 -24.09 -25.60
CA SER A 372 -20.04 -24.86 -25.80
C SER A 372 -19.49 -24.67 -27.22
N ILE A 373 -18.16 -24.73 -27.38
CA ILE A 373 -17.47 -24.50 -28.65
C ILE A 373 -17.97 -25.45 -29.75
N GLU A 374 -18.41 -26.65 -29.39
CA GLU A 374 -18.98 -27.62 -30.32
C GLU A 374 -20.35 -27.19 -30.88
N ALA A 375 -21.16 -26.48 -30.09
CA ALA A 375 -22.46 -25.96 -30.52
C ALA A 375 -22.31 -24.79 -31.52
N LEU A 376 -21.27 -23.97 -31.36
CA LEU A 376 -20.91 -22.91 -32.32
C LEU A 376 -20.46 -23.49 -33.66
N LYS A 377 -19.72 -24.59 -33.66
CA LYS A 377 -19.29 -25.27 -34.90
C LYS A 377 -20.43 -25.93 -35.68
N ARG A 378 -21.52 -26.33 -35.02
CA ARG A 378 -22.70 -26.96 -35.66
C ARG A 378 -23.74 -25.96 -36.18
N GLY A 379 -23.60 -24.67 -35.87
CA GLY A 379 -24.52 -23.64 -36.37
C GLY A 379 -25.90 -23.60 -35.69
N ASP A 380 -26.06 -24.26 -34.54
CA ASP A 380 -27.34 -24.37 -33.82
C ASP A 380 -27.65 -23.15 -32.92
N ALA A 381 -26.77 -22.15 -32.86
CA ALA A 381 -26.97 -20.93 -32.07
C ALA A 381 -27.98 -19.97 -32.75
N LYS A 382 -29.25 -20.35 -32.80
CA LYS A 382 -30.30 -19.59 -33.51
C LYS A 382 -30.85 -18.34 -32.80
N ASN A 383 -30.39 -18.00 -31.59
CA ASN A 383 -30.93 -16.85 -30.83
C ASN A 383 -29.84 -15.92 -30.25
N PHE A 384 -28.87 -15.50 -31.06
CA PHE A 384 -28.09 -14.30 -30.78
C PHE A 384 -28.64 -13.14 -31.62
N VAL A 385 -29.72 -12.53 -31.15
CA VAL A 385 -30.20 -11.25 -31.68
C VAL A 385 -29.42 -10.15 -30.96
N TRP A 386 -28.55 -9.46 -31.67
CA TRP A 386 -28.00 -8.18 -31.22
C TRP A 386 -29.14 -7.16 -31.23
N ARG A 387 -29.50 -6.63 -30.07
CA ARG A 387 -30.38 -5.47 -29.94
C ARG A 387 -29.75 -4.44 -29.04
#